data_AF-A0A8D8G8A7-F1
#
_entry.id   AF-A0A8D8G8A7-F1
#
_cell.length_a   1.000
_cell.length_b   1.000
_cell.length_c   1.000
_cell.angle_alpha   90.00
_cell.angle_beta   90.00
_cell.angle_gamma   90.00
#
_symmetry.space_group_name_H-M   'P 1'
#
loop_
_entity.id
_entity.type
_entity.pdbx_description
1 polymer ?
#
loop_
_entity_poly.entity_id
_entity_poly.type
_entity_poly.pdbx_seq_one_letter_code
_entity_poly.pdbx_strand_id
1 'polypeptide(L)'
;MALNTSGSKKETFRERQETELEVLLSIYESQVEDLRPPGGKWTEVRLKLTPQKGSAKEVYTRCDLKVTCNKNYPKYPPKIELENTKGLSDQLVKELLGELLKQADERKGEVMIYELAGTVEAFLHQHNVPPKGSFYDEMLATKQQKELHLQNTKKAEEDQRRQVVQDELQKRKKELERVRRESKQSISEASPMHRNTSSSENSAGDGFYNFCTEHRRSETLFLRGGRRVLKGACLGHSQRGCIAYAGI
;
A
#
# COMPACT_ATOMS: atom_id res chain seq x y z
N MET A 1 58.66 -19.10 -22.53
CA MET A 1 57.45 -19.73 -21.96
C MET A 1 57.40 -19.40 -20.48
N ALA A 2 56.58 -18.43 -20.08
CA ALA A 2 56.37 -18.10 -18.68
C ALA A 2 55.29 -19.03 -18.12
N LEU A 3 55.65 -19.87 -17.16
CA LEU A 3 54.70 -20.71 -16.44
C LEU A 3 53.90 -19.83 -15.50
N ASN A 4 52.61 -19.75 -15.78
CA ASN A 4 51.61 -19.04 -15.01
C ASN A 4 51.36 -19.81 -13.71
N THR A 5 52.05 -19.46 -12.62
CA THR A 5 51.73 -19.98 -11.29
C THR A 5 50.60 -19.14 -10.69
N SER A 6 49.36 -19.43 -11.09
CA SER A 6 48.18 -19.01 -10.34
C SER A 6 48.07 -19.87 -9.07
N GLY A 7 48.94 -19.60 -8.10
CA GLY A 7 48.81 -20.11 -6.75
C GLY A 7 47.58 -19.50 -6.09
N SER A 8 46.42 -20.10 -6.28
CA SER A 8 45.25 -19.86 -5.43
C SER A 8 45.66 -20.20 -4.01
N LYS A 9 46.00 -19.18 -3.21
CA LYS A 9 46.15 -19.35 -1.76
C LYS A 9 44.80 -19.85 -1.25
N LYS A 10 44.74 -21.12 -0.83
CA LYS A 10 43.57 -21.63 -0.13
C LYS A 10 43.47 -20.85 1.18
N GLU A 11 42.42 -20.06 1.31
CA GLU A 11 42.09 -19.39 2.56
C GLU A 11 42.08 -20.40 3.70
N THR A 12 42.70 -20.01 4.80
CA THR A 12 42.72 -20.80 6.02
C THR A 12 41.33 -20.81 6.65
N PHE A 13 41.03 -21.86 7.43
CA PHE A 13 39.78 -21.90 8.20
C PHE A 13 39.62 -20.69 9.12
N ARG A 14 40.75 -20.15 9.62
CA ARG A 14 40.74 -18.97 10.47
C ARG A 14 40.32 -17.71 9.72
N GLU A 15 40.87 -17.48 8.53
CA GLU A 15 40.46 -16.33 7.70
C GLU A 15 38.96 -16.39 7.42
N ARG A 16 38.44 -17.56 7.04
CA ARG A 16 37.00 -17.76 6.79
C ARG A 16 36.14 -17.49 8.03
N GLN A 17 36.59 -17.89 9.21
CA GLN A 17 35.90 -17.63 10.48
C GLN A 17 35.84 -16.14 10.83
N GLU A 18 36.97 -15.43 10.69
CA GLU A 18 37.03 -13.99 11.01
C GLU A 18 36.19 -13.19 10.00
N THR A 19 36.23 -13.55 8.70
CA THR A 19 35.37 -12.94 7.68
C THR A 19 33.89 -13.19 7.98
N GLU A 20 33.50 -14.40 8.37
CA GLU A 20 32.12 -14.67 8.76
C GLU A 20 31.70 -13.83 9.97
N LEU A 21 32.54 -13.70 11.00
CA LEU A 21 32.26 -12.82 12.14
C LEU A 21 32.06 -11.37 11.70
N GLU A 22 32.95 -10.82 10.87
CA GLU A 22 32.84 -9.44 10.39
C GLU A 22 31.52 -9.20 9.66
N VAL A 23 31.11 -10.16 8.82
CA VAL A 23 29.80 -10.14 8.15
C VAL A 23 28.67 -10.14 9.19
N LEU A 24 28.70 -11.03 10.18
CA LEU A 24 27.67 -11.09 11.22
C LEU A 24 27.58 -9.79 12.01
N LEU A 25 28.73 -9.20 12.39
CA LEU A 25 28.78 -7.90 13.07
C LEU A 25 28.19 -6.78 12.20
N SER A 26 28.44 -6.80 10.89
CA SER A 26 27.87 -5.79 9.99
C SER A 26 26.35 -5.92 9.80
N ILE A 27 25.81 -7.15 9.84
CA ILE A 27 24.38 -7.40 9.58
C ILE A 27 23.55 -7.21 10.85
N TYR A 28 24.03 -7.76 11.96
CA TYR A 28 23.28 -7.82 13.21
C TYR A 28 23.70 -6.76 14.21
N GLU A 29 24.85 -6.11 14.01
CA GLU A 29 25.36 -5.00 14.81
C GLU A 29 25.30 -5.32 16.31
N SER A 30 24.46 -4.61 17.06
CA SER A 30 24.24 -4.75 18.51
C SER A 30 23.61 -6.07 18.95
N GLN A 31 23.12 -6.90 18.02
CA GLN A 31 22.52 -8.20 18.33
C GLN A 31 23.54 -9.34 18.38
N VAL A 32 24.79 -9.10 18.00
CA VAL A 32 25.88 -10.10 18.08
C VAL A 32 26.74 -9.79 19.29
N GLU A 33 26.89 -10.80 20.15
CA GLU A 33 27.83 -10.81 21.25
C GLU A 33 29.01 -11.72 20.89
N ASP A 34 30.18 -11.12 20.79
CA ASP A 34 31.43 -11.85 20.70
C ASP A 34 31.86 -12.31 22.11
N LEU A 35 31.83 -13.62 22.33
CA LEU A 35 32.14 -14.24 23.62
C LEU A 35 33.59 -14.76 23.68
N ARG A 36 34.46 -14.34 22.76
CA ARG A 36 35.89 -14.68 22.80
C ARG A 36 36.53 -14.24 24.13
N PRO A 37 37.39 -15.07 24.73
CA PRO A 37 38.22 -14.62 25.83
C PRO A 37 39.18 -13.51 25.35
N PRO A 38 39.55 -12.54 26.20
CA PRO A 38 40.42 -11.44 25.81
C PRO A 38 41.78 -11.95 25.33
N GLY A 39 42.13 -11.64 24.08
CA GLY A 39 43.34 -12.15 23.40
C GLY A 39 43.22 -13.58 22.85
N GLY A 40 42.04 -14.19 22.95
CA GLY A 40 41.73 -15.54 22.49
C GLY A 40 41.41 -15.64 21.01
N LYS A 41 41.50 -16.87 20.48
CA LYS A 41 41.05 -17.20 19.12
C LYS A 41 39.52 -17.30 19.09
N TRP A 42 38.94 -17.14 17.90
CA TRP A 42 37.51 -17.39 17.65
C TRP A 42 37.06 -18.73 18.22
N THR A 43 36.13 -18.67 19.17
CA THR A 43 35.59 -19.86 19.83
C THR A 43 34.07 -19.79 19.92
N GLU A 44 33.50 -18.62 20.16
CA GLU A 44 32.10 -18.53 20.58
C GLU A 44 31.45 -17.19 20.21
N VAL A 45 30.25 -17.27 19.66
CA VAL A 45 29.42 -16.13 19.31
C VAL A 45 27.99 -16.38 19.77
N ARG A 46 27.31 -15.33 20.25
CA ARG A 46 25.89 -15.36 20.55
C ARG A 46 25.15 -14.34 19.70
N LEU A 47 24.08 -14.76 19.04
CA LEU A 47 23.20 -13.91 18.26
C LEU A 47 21.84 -13.82 18.96
N LYS A 48 21.42 -12.60 19.28
CA LYS A 48 20.09 -12.30 19.84
C LYS A 48 19.10 -12.15 18.69
N LEU A 49 18.31 -13.18 18.44
CA LEU A 49 17.43 -13.26 17.29
C LEU A 49 15.97 -13.01 17.68
N THR A 50 15.29 -12.24 16.83
CA THR A 50 13.85 -11.98 16.89
C THR A 50 13.22 -12.38 15.55
N PRO A 51 11.89 -12.58 15.49
CA PRO A 51 11.16 -12.74 14.24
C PRO A 51 11.62 -11.75 13.17
N GLN A 52 11.72 -12.23 11.93
CA GLN A 52 12.21 -11.45 10.80
C GLN A 52 11.65 -10.02 10.79
N LYS A 53 12.56 -9.05 10.89
CA LYS A 53 12.23 -7.62 11.00
C LYS A 53 11.52 -7.16 9.72
N GLY A 54 10.32 -6.58 9.88
CA GLY A 54 9.53 -6.02 8.78
C GLY A 54 8.14 -6.63 8.58
N SER A 55 7.91 -7.86 9.07
CA SER A 55 6.64 -8.57 8.84
C SER A 55 5.71 -8.59 10.06
N ALA A 56 6.24 -8.48 11.29
CA ALA A 56 5.46 -8.51 12.52
C ALA A 56 5.43 -7.12 13.20
N LYS A 57 4.22 -6.60 13.49
CA LYS A 57 4.05 -5.36 14.28
C LYS A 57 4.46 -5.52 15.74
N GLU A 58 4.40 -6.75 16.26
CA GLU A 58 4.67 -7.07 17.66
C GLU A 58 5.52 -8.35 17.73
N VAL A 59 6.50 -8.36 18.64
CA VAL A 59 7.45 -9.47 18.83
C VAL A 59 7.12 -10.18 20.13
N TYR A 60 6.67 -11.43 20.04
CA TYR A 60 6.32 -12.29 21.17
C TYR A 60 7.35 -13.42 21.38
N THR A 61 8.03 -13.81 20.30
CA THR A 61 9.09 -14.83 20.33
C THR A 61 10.48 -14.20 20.26
N ARG A 62 11.46 -14.82 20.93
CA ARG A 62 12.88 -14.47 20.81
C ARG A 62 13.75 -15.66 21.20
N CYS A 63 14.96 -15.74 20.66
CA CYS A 63 15.92 -16.79 20.96
C CYS A 63 17.35 -16.27 20.83
N ASP A 64 18.23 -16.68 21.73
CA ASP A 64 19.66 -16.43 21.60
C ASP A 64 20.30 -17.67 20.98
N LEU A 65 20.82 -17.53 19.76
CA LEU A 65 21.57 -18.57 19.07
C LEU A 65 23.04 -18.48 19.49
N LYS A 66 23.51 -19.45 20.25
CA LYS A 66 24.89 -19.55 20.69
C LYS A 66 25.62 -20.61 19.87
N VAL A 67 26.71 -20.20 19.24
CA VAL A 67 27.50 -21.03 18.34
C VAL A 67 28.93 -21.11 18.83
N THR A 68 29.39 -22.32 19.13
CA THR A 68 30.79 -22.58 19.48
C THR A 68 31.51 -23.23 18.29
N CYS A 69 32.46 -22.50 17.72
CA CYS A 69 33.24 -22.97 16.57
C CYS A 69 34.48 -23.75 17.05
N ASN A 70 34.65 -24.97 16.52
CA ASN A 70 35.88 -25.71 16.74
C ASN A 70 37.00 -25.22 15.79
N LYS A 71 38.25 -25.62 16.04
CA LYS A 71 39.42 -25.22 15.23
C LYS A 71 39.36 -25.65 13.76
N ASN A 72 38.48 -26.61 13.45
CA ASN A 72 38.32 -27.18 12.13
C ASN A 72 37.06 -26.67 11.42
N TYR A 73 36.22 -25.84 12.05
CA TYR A 73 35.08 -25.22 11.40
C TYR A 73 35.57 -24.34 10.24
N PRO A 74 34.95 -24.37 9.05
CA PRO A 74 33.68 -25.02 8.73
C PRO A 74 33.75 -26.49 8.26
N LYS A 75 34.92 -27.14 8.25
CA LYS A 75 35.04 -28.55 7.82
C LYS A 75 34.13 -29.49 8.64
N TYR A 76 33.93 -29.17 9.92
CA TYR A 76 32.96 -29.82 10.78
C TYR A 76 31.95 -28.79 11.28
N PRO A 77 30.70 -29.20 11.53
CA PRO A 77 29.68 -28.30 12.05
C PRO A 77 30.10 -27.71 13.40
N PRO A 78 29.64 -26.49 13.72
CA PRO A 78 29.86 -25.91 15.02
C PRO A 78 28.93 -26.57 16.05
N LYS A 79 29.22 -26.36 17.34
CA LYS A 79 28.27 -26.71 18.40
C LYS A 79 27.20 -25.62 18.48
N ILE A 80 25.94 -26.02 18.48
CA ILE A 80 24.78 -25.12 18.44
C ILE A 80 24.00 -25.27 19.74
N GLU A 81 23.71 -24.16 20.41
CA GLU A 81 22.90 -24.08 21.62
C GLU A 81 21.86 -22.96 21.46
N LEU A 82 20.64 -23.19 21.95
CA LEU A 82 19.57 -22.20 21.99
C LEU A 82 19.38 -21.76 23.45
N GLU A 83 19.62 -20.48 23.73
CA GLU A 83 19.52 -19.86 25.06
C GLU A 83 18.40 -18.80 25.09
N ASN A 84 17.93 -18.44 26.29
CA ASN A 84 16.99 -17.33 26.52
C ASN A 84 15.71 -17.33 25.66
N THR A 85 15.24 -18.52 25.25
CA THR A 85 14.05 -18.69 24.43
C THR A 85 12.81 -18.17 25.15
N LYS A 86 12.07 -17.25 24.53
CA LYS A 86 10.72 -16.86 24.98
C LYS A 86 9.71 -17.00 23.84
N GLY A 87 8.47 -17.28 24.20
CA GLY A 87 7.36 -17.45 23.25
C GLY A 87 7.36 -18.79 22.50
N LEU A 88 8.37 -19.63 22.71
CA LEU A 88 8.42 -21.00 22.17
C LEU A 88 8.19 -22.01 23.30
N SER A 89 7.54 -23.12 22.96
CA SER A 89 7.45 -24.28 23.86
C SER A 89 8.73 -25.11 23.80
N ASP A 90 9.04 -25.87 24.84
CA ASP A 90 10.23 -26.74 24.88
C ASP A 90 10.27 -27.74 23.72
N GLN A 91 9.11 -28.17 23.23
CA GLN A 91 9.01 -29.05 22.07
C GLN A 91 9.45 -28.34 20.78
N LEU A 92 9.01 -27.09 20.57
CA LEU A 92 9.42 -26.28 19.42
C LEU A 92 10.91 -25.92 19.50
N VAL A 93 11.45 -25.68 20.69
CA VAL A 93 12.90 -25.44 20.86
C VAL A 93 13.71 -26.68 20.45
N LYS A 94 13.25 -27.88 20.81
CA LYS A 94 13.90 -29.14 20.37
C LYS A 94 13.79 -29.36 18.87
N GLU A 95 12.64 -29.04 18.28
CA GLU A 95 12.42 -29.12 16.84
C GLU A 95 13.36 -28.19 16.09
N LEU A 96 13.42 -26.92 16.49
CA LEU A 96 14.33 -25.93 15.93
C LEU A 96 15.79 -26.37 16.07
N LEU A 97 16.20 -26.86 17.24
CA LEU A 97 17.57 -27.37 17.42
C LEU A 97 17.87 -28.55 16.48
N GLY A 98 16.91 -29.47 16.30
CA GLY A 98 17.04 -30.59 15.37
C GLY A 98 17.20 -30.13 13.91
N GLU A 99 16.42 -29.14 13.49
CA GLU A 99 16.51 -28.53 12.17
C GLU A 99 17.88 -27.87 11.95
N LEU A 100 18.37 -27.08 12.91
CA LEU A 100 19.67 -26.44 12.84
C LEU A 100 20.83 -27.43 12.77
N LEU A 101 20.77 -28.52 13.56
CA LEU A 101 21.80 -29.57 13.53
C LEU A 101 21.83 -30.29 12.17
N LYS A 102 20.65 -30.55 11.58
CA LYS A 102 20.54 -31.14 10.25
C LYS A 102 21.12 -30.20 9.18
N GLN A 103 20.72 -28.93 9.19
CA GLN A 103 21.23 -27.91 8.28
C GLN A 103 22.75 -27.74 8.40
N ALA A 104 23.30 -27.82 9.61
CA ALA A 104 24.73 -27.73 9.85
C ALA A 104 25.50 -28.93 9.27
N ASP A 105 24.93 -30.15 9.33
CA ASP A 105 25.57 -31.32 8.72
C ASP A 105 25.51 -31.29 7.18
N GLU A 106 24.42 -30.76 6.61
CA GLU A 106 24.27 -30.57 5.15
C GLU A 106 25.26 -29.53 4.60
N ARG A 107 25.56 -28.49 5.38
CA ARG A 107 26.42 -27.36 4.97
C ARG A 107 27.88 -27.46 5.41
N LYS A 108 28.30 -28.58 6.00
CA LYS A 108 29.70 -28.76 6.39
C LYS A 108 30.65 -28.57 5.21
N GLY A 109 31.74 -27.87 5.45
CA GLY A 109 32.69 -27.40 4.44
C GLY A 109 32.57 -25.90 4.14
N GLU A 110 31.41 -25.30 4.44
CA GLU A 110 31.12 -23.88 4.25
C GLU A 110 30.71 -23.16 5.53
N VAL A 111 30.96 -21.86 5.56
CA VAL A 111 30.53 -20.99 6.66
C VAL A 111 29.00 -20.91 6.65
N MET A 112 28.37 -21.05 7.81
CA MET A 112 26.93 -21.36 7.91
C MET A 112 26.18 -20.61 9.01
N ILE A 113 26.86 -19.84 9.87
CA ILE A 113 26.24 -19.17 11.03
C ILE A 113 25.15 -18.20 10.58
N TYR A 114 25.40 -17.44 9.51
CA TYR A 114 24.41 -16.53 8.94
C TYR A 114 23.14 -17.26 8.50
N GLU A 115 23.31 -18.39 7.81
CA GLU A 115 22.21 -19.21 7.30
C GLU A 115 21.42 -19.86 8.44
N LEU A 116 22.11 -20.31 9.50
CA LEU A 116 21.48 -20.82 10.71
C LEU A 116 20.67 -19.73 11.41
N ALA A 117 21.20 -18.51 11.49
CA ALA A 117 20.47 -17.37 12.06
C ALA A 117 19.20 -17.07 11.26
N GLY A 118 19.27 -17.09 9.92
CA GLY A 118 18.10 -16.93 9.05
C GLY A 118 17.02 -17.98 9.29
N THR A 119 17.39 -19.25 9.46
CA THR A 119 16.46 -20.33 9.81
C THR A 119 15.79 -20.07 11.16
N VAL A 120 16.54 -19.63 12.18
CA VAL A 120 15.96 -19.26 13.48
C VAL A 120 15.00 -18.09 13.34
N GLU A 121 15.35 -17.03 12.61
CA GLU A 121 14.47 -15.87 12.41
C GLU A 121 13.17 -16.23 11.69
N ALA A 122 13.24 -17.12 10.70
CA ALA A 122 12.08 -17.65 9.98
C ALA A 122 11.18 -18.51 10.90
N PHE A 123 11.79 -19.41 11.67
CA PHE A 123 11.07 -20.24 12.64
C PHE A 123 10.38 -19.38 13.72
N LEU A 124 11.09 -18.40 14.27
CA LEU A 124 10.54 -17.45 15.23
C LEU A 124 9.36 -16.67 14.65
N HIS A 125 9.43 -16.29 13.37
CA HIS A 125 8.35 -15.61 12.66
C HIS A 125 7.10 -16.49 12.53
N GLN A 126 7.25 -17.74 12.11
CA GLN A 126 6.15 -18.68 11.95
C GLN A 126 5.44 -18.99 13.28
N HIS A 127 6.20 -19.00 14.38
CA HIS A 127 5.69 -19.30 15.72
C HIS A 127 5.45 -18.04 16.59
N ASN A 128 5.46 -16.84 16.00
CA ASN A 128 5.24 -15.58 16.71
C ASN A 128 3.76 -15.39 17.09
N VAL A 129 3.29 -16.20 18.03
CA VAL A 129 1.90 -16.19 18.51
C VAL A 129 1.80 -15.30 19.75
N PRO A 130 0.82 -14.37 19.82
CA PRO A 130 0.59 -13.58 21.01
C PRO A 130 0.33 -14.48 22.24
N PRO A 131 0.80 -14.09 23.44
CA PRO A 131 0.49 -14.82 24.66
C PRO A 131 -1.02 -14.94 24.82
N LYS A 132 -1.52 -16.16 25.00
CA LYS A 132 -2.94 -16.39 25.30
C LYS A 132 -3.21 -15.88 26.72
N GLY A 133 -3.97 -14.80 26.85
CA GLY A 133 -4.37 -14.25 28.12
C GLY A 133 -5.48 -13.22 27.97
N SER A 134 -6.33 -13.11 28.99
CA SER A 134 -7.48 -12.18 29.04
C SER A 134 -7.12 -10.75 28.63
N PHE A 135 -5.88 -10.31 28.88
CA PHE A 135 -5.40 -8.97 28.54
C PHE A 135 -5.19 -8.74 27.04
N TYR A 136 -4.80 -9.77 26.27
CA TYR A 136 -4.60 -9.65 24.83
C TYR A 136 -5.93 -9.51 24.09
N ASP A 137 -6.91 -10.32 24.47
CA ASP A 137 -8.26 -10.26 23.90
C ASP A 137 -8.92 -8.91 24.21
N GLU A 138 -8.74 -8.39 25.43
CA GLU A 138 -9.19 -7.07 25.84
C GLU A 138 -8.51 -5.93 25.05
N MET A 139 -7.20 -6.05 24.80
CA MET A 139 -6.45 -5.08 23.99
C MET A 139 -6.94 -5.08 22.53
N LEU A 140 -7.16 -6.25 21.93
CA LEU A 140 -7.69 -6.38 20.58
C LEU A 140 -9.10 -5.78 20.47
N ALA A 141 -9.98 -6.10 21.42
CA ALA A 141 -11.32 -5.53 21.47
C ALA A 141 -11.28 -4.01 21.58
N THR A 142 -10.42 -3.48 22.47
CA THR A 142 -10.23 -2.03 22.65
C THR A 142 -9.73 -1.36 21.38
N LYS A 143 -8.79 -1.97 20.66
CA LYS A 143 -8.24 -1.44 19.40
C LYS A 143 -9.30 -1.42 18.30
N GLN A 144 -10.07 -2.50 18.16
CA GLN A 144 -11.18 -2.57 17.20
C GLN A 144 -12.26 -1.52 17.49
N GLN A 145 -12.62 -1.34 18.78
CA GLN A 145 -13.57 -0.31 19.18
C GLN A 145 -13.09 1.10 18.85
N LYS A 146 -11.80 1.41 19.09
CA LYS A 146 -11.21 2.71 18.72
C LYS A 146 -11.24 2.95 17.22
N GLU A 147 -10.87 1.95 16.42
CA GLU A 147 -10.89 2.03 14.95
C GLU A 147 -12.32 2.26 14.43
N LEU A 148 -13.29 1.51 14.94
CA LEU A 148 -14.69 1.67 14.58
C LEU A 148 -15.23 3.03 14.99
N HIS A 149 -14.89 3.50 16.20
CA HIS A 149 -15.29 4.82 16.67
C HIS A 149 -14.72 5.91 15.77
N LEU A 150 -13.43 5.82 15.39
CA LEU A 150 -12.79 6.77 14.47
C LEU A 150 -13.41 6.74 13.08
N GLN A 151 -13.78 5.57 12.55
CA GLN A 151 -14.50 5.50 11.28
C GLN A 151 -15.89 6.11 11.38
N ASN A 152 -16.62 5.84 12.46
CA ASN A 152 -17.97 6.35 12.64
C ASN A 152 -17.97 7.88 12.83
N THR A 153 -17.01 8.44 13.57
CA THR A 153 -16.87 9.89 13.71
C THR A 153 -16.55 10.55 12.39
N LYS A 154 -15.62 9.99 11.60
CA LYS A 154 -15.31 10.48 10.25
C LYS A 154 -16.51 10.43 9.31
N LYS A 155 -17.27 9.32 9.32
CA LYS A 155 -18.50 9.20 8.51
C LYS A 155 -19.56 10.20 8.94
N ALA A 156 -19.78 10.36 10.24
CA ALA A 156 -20.74 11.32 10.78
C ALA A 156 -20.37 12.76 10.41
N GLU A 157 -19.08 13.12 10.48
CA GLU A 157 -18.60 14.43 10.06
C GLU A 157 -18.81 14.66 8.55
N GLU A 158 -18.52 13.66 7.72
CA GLU A 158 -18.77 13.72 6.27
C GLU A 158 -20.26 13.86 5.97
N ASP A 159 -21.12 13.11 6.66
CA ASP A 159 -22.58 13.18 6.51
C ASP A 159 -23.13 14.54 6.94
N GLN A 160 -22.64 15.10 8.05
CA GLN A 160 -23.00 16.45 8.47
C GLN A 160 -22.59 17.49 7.42
N ARG A 161 -21.36 17.39 6.90
CA ARG A 161 -20.89 18.28 5.82
C ARG A 161 -21.77 18.17 4.57
N ARG A 162 -22.15 16.94 4.17
CA ARG A 162 -23.07 16.70 3.05
C ARG A 162 -24.44 17.32 3.29
N GLN A 163 -25.02 17.17 4.49
CA GLN A 163 -26.32 17.75 4.83
C GLN A 163 -26.30 19.27 4.79
N VAL A 164 -25.29 19.92 5.37
CA VAL A 164 -25.16 21.39 5.34
C VAL A 164 -25.11 21.92 3.89
N VAL A 165 -24.32 21.26 3.02
CA VAL A 165 -24.24 21.64 1.60
C VAL A 165 -25.58 21.42 0.89
N GLN A 166 -26.28 20.31 1.16
CA GLN A 166 -27.59 20.05 0.57
C GLN A 166 -28.64 21.08 0.99
N ASP A 167 -28.68 21.43 2.28
CA ASP A 167 -29.62 22.42 2.82
C ASP A 167 -29.36 23.81 2.25
N GLU A 168 -28.09 24.21 2.09
CA GLU A 168 -27.74 25.48 1.48
C GLU A 168 -28.14 25.53 0.00
N LEU A 169 -27.90 24.45 -0.75
CA LEU A 169 -28.34 24.33 -2.15
C LEU A 169 -29.88 24.39 -2.28
N GLN A 170 -30.61 23.72 -1.38
CA GLN A 170 -32.07 23.75 -1.38
C GLN A 170 -32.61 25.16 -1.07
N LYS A 171 -32.04 25.86 -0.10
CA LYS A 171 -32.42 27.25 0.22
C LYS A 171 -32.18 28.18 -0.98
N ARG A 172 -31.00 28.10 -1.62
CA ARG A 172 -30.70 28.89 -2.82
C ARG A 172 -31.65 28.59 -3.98
N LYS A 173 -32.02 27.32 -4.17
CA LYS A 173 -32.99 26.91 -5.19
C LYS A 173 -34.39 27.49 -4.93
N LYS A 174 -34.88 27.42 -3.68
CA LYS A 174 -36.18 27.99 -3.29
C LYS A 174 -36.22 29.50 -3.46
N GLU A 175 -35.15 30.20 -3.09
CA GLU A 175 -35.06 31.66 -3.27
C GLU A 175 -35.07 32.04 -4.75
N LEU A 176 -34.29 31.34 -5.59
CA LEU A 176 -34.27 31.55 -7.03
C LEU A 176 -35.66 31.31 -7.66
N GLU A 177 -36.39 30.27 -7.22
CA GLU A 177 -37.76 30.01 -7.67
C GLU A 177 -38.74 31.10 -7.25
N ARG A 178 -38.61 31.64 -6.03
CA ARG A 178 -39.44 32.74 -5.53
C ARG A 178 -39.22 34.01 -6.35
N VAL A 179 -37.97 34.43 -6.54
CA VAL A 179 -37.61 35.59 -7.38
C VAL A 179 -38.16 35.41 -8.81
N ARG A 180 -38.03 34.20 -9.39
CA ARG A 180 -38.58 33.91 -10.72
C ARG A 180 -40.11 34.02 -10.79
N ARG A 181 -40.84 33.70 -9.72
CA ARG A 181 -42.30 33.87 -9.65
C ARG A 181 -42.69 35.34 -9.52
N GLU A 182 -42.02 36.07 -8.63
CA GLU A 182 -42.24 37.51 -8.42
C GLU A 182 -41.94 38.31 -9.70
N SER A 183 -40.86 37.99 -10.43
CA SER A 183 -40.58 38.61 -11.74
C SER A 183 -41.65 38.29 -12.80
N LYS A 184 -42.26 37.11 -12.77
CA LYS A 184 -43.36 36.77 -13.71
C LYS A 184 -44.65 37.54 -13.40
N GLN A 185 -44.91 37.81 -12.13
CA GLN A 185 -46.09 38.56 -11.70
C GLN A 185 -45.94 40.08 -11.98
N SER A 186 -44.76 40.66 -11.73
CA SER A 186 -44.52 42.08 -12.02
C SER A 186 -44.54 42.39 -13.52
N ILE A 187 -44.12 41.45 -14.38
CA ILE A 187 -44.26 41.56 -15.85
C ILE A 187 -45.74 41.50 -16.28
N SER A 188 -46.61 40.81 -15.52
CA SER A 188 -48.04 40.71 -15.83
C SER A 188 -48.87 41.93 -15.40
N GLU A 189 -48.42 42.70 -14.40
CA GLU A 189 -49.12 43.89 -13.89
C GLU A 189 -48.69 45.21 -14.56
N ALA A 190 -47.53 45.23 -15.21
CA ALA A 190 -47.04 46.38 -15.98
C ALA A 190 -47.25 46.19 -17.50
N SER A 191 -48.49 46.26 -17.99
CA SER A 191 -48.77 46.54 -19.42
C SER A 191 -50.18 47.07 -19.67
N PRO A 192 -50.35 48.37 -19.96
CA PRO A 192 -51.47 48.89 -20.76
C PRO A 192 -51.27 48.50 -22.22
N MET A 193 -52.36 48.09 -22.87
CA MET A 193 -52.38 47.64 -24.26
C MET A 193 -51.82 48.70 -25.22
N HIS A 194 -50.89 48.31 -26.09
CA HIS A 194 -50.79 48.92 -27.41
C HIS A 194 -50.51 47.87 -28.49
N ARG A 195 -51.24 48.02 -29.59
CA ARG A 195 -51.40 47.09 -30.71
C ARG A 195 -50.50 47.50 -31.87
N ASN A 196 -49.73 46.54 -32.38
CA ASN A 196 -48.98 46.46 -33.66
C ASN A 196 -47.81 47.47 -33.80
N THR A 197 -46.65 47.18 -34.38
CA THR A 197 -46.31 46.35 -35.56
C THR A 197 -44.79 46.07 -35.56
N SER A 198 -44.40 45.00 -36.27
CA SER A 198 -43.04 44.55 -36.66
C SER A 198 -41.88 45.56 -36.67
N SER A 199 -40.72 45.17 -36.11
CA SER A 199 -39.45 44.97 -36.86
C SER A 199 -38.26 44.72 -35.91
N SER A 200 -37.62 43.55 -36.08
CA SER A 200 -36.17 43.28 -36.11
C SER A 200 -35.19 43.99 -35.16
N GLU A 201 -34.50 43.15 -34.36
CA GLU A 201 -33.03 43.01 -34.18
C GLU A 201 -32.45 43.13 -32.76
N ASN A 202 -31.90 41.98 -32.30
CA ASN A 202 -30.59 41.78 -31.64
C ASN A 202 -30.17 42.74 -30.50
N SER A 203 -29.86 42.32 -29.27
CA SER A 203 -28.88 41.29 -28.89
C SER A 203 -28.86 40.98 -27.38
N ALA A 204 -28.34 39.78 -27.05
CA ALA A 204 -27.67 39.36 -25.80
C ALA A 204 -28.56 39.21 -24.55
N GLY A 205 -29.02 38.01 -24.20
CA GLY A 205 -28.26 36.95 -23.52
C GLY A 205 -28.94 36.74 -22.15
N ASP A 206 -29.55 35.60 -21.80
CA ASP A 206 -28.86 34.34 -21.50
C ASP A 206 -29.89 33.20 -21.30
N GLY A 207 -29.56 32.02 -21.83
CA GLY A 207 -29.85 30.75 -21.16
C GLY A 207 -31.24 30.10 -21.24
N PHE A 208 -31.85 29.88 -22.41
CA PHE A 208 -32.80 28.77 -22.61
C PHE A 208 -32.73 28.25 -24.06
N TYR A 209 -32.59 26.93 -24.23
CA TYR A 209 -32.39 26.20 -25.50
C TYR A 209 -33.24 26.73 -26.67
N ASN A 210 -32.61 27.54 -27.54
CA ASN A 210 -33.21 28.04 -28.77
C ASN A 210 -33.05 26.99 -29.87
N PHE A 211 -34.17 26.34 -30.23
CA PHE A 211 -34.25 25.48 -31.40
C PHE A 211 -34.01 26.31 -32.68
N CYS A 212 -33.03 25.93 -33.50
CA CYS A 212 -32.78 26.56 -34.79
C CYS A 212 -34.02 26.43 -35.69
N THR A 213 -34.57 27.55 -36.15
CA THR A 213 -35.82 27.61 -36.94
C THR A 213 -35.63 27.16 -38.39
N GLU A 214 -34.44 27.31 -38.95
CA GLU A 214 -34.14 26.96 -40.35
C GLU A 214 -33.76 25.48 -40.54
N HIS A 215 -33.23 24.82 -39.50
CA HIS A 215 -32.67 23.46 -39.59
C HIS A 215 -33.31 22.49 -38.59
N ARG A 216 -34.64 22.49 -38.54
CA ARG A 216 -35.43 21.75 -37.53
C ARG A 216 -35.84 20.34 -37.96
N ARG A 217 -35.69 19.98 -39.24
CA ARG A 217 -36.17 18.70 -39.78
C ARG A 217 -35.04 17.69 -39.88
N SER A 218 -35.33 16.44 -39.49
CA SER A 218 -34.42 15.32 -39.68
C SER A 218 -34.38 14.91 -41.16
N GLU A 219 -33.19 14.66 -41.69
CA GLU A 219 -32.96 14.36 -43.10
C GLU A 219 -32.02 13.15 -43.25
N THR A 220 -32.26 12.28 -44.23
CA THR A 220 -31.38 11.12 -44.46
C THR A 220 -30.33 11.47 -45.50
N LEU A 221 -29.06 11.44 -45.09
CA LEU A 221 -27.93 11.72 -45.96
C LEU A 221 -27.28 10.42 -46.44
N PHE A 222 -26.91 10.40 -47.73
CA PHE A 222 -26.28 9.25 -48.38
C PHE A 222 -24.81 9.58 -48.63
N LEU A 223 -23.90 8.85 -47.97
CA LEU A 223 -22.47 9.01 -48.17
C LEU A 223 -21.98 8.12 -49.33
N ARG A 224 -20.89 8.55 -49.99
CA ARG A 224 -20.23 7.71 -51.00
C ARG A 224 -19.81 6.38 -50.39
N GLY A 225 -20.31 5.28 -50.97
CA GLY A 225 -20.19 3.91 -50.44
C GLY A 225 -21.51 3.30 -49.94
N GLY A 226 -22.68 3.91 -50.22
CA GLY A 226 -24.00 3.33 -49.97
C GLY A 226 -24.50 3.40 -48.52
N ARG A 227 -23.72 4.02 -47.63
CA ARG A 227 -24.09 4.19 -46.22
C ARG A 227 -25.04 5.37 -46.06
N ARG A 228 -26.11 5.16 -45.28
CA ARG A 228 -27.13 6.16 -44.96
C ARG A 228 -26.98 6.58 -43.51
N VAL A 229 -27.00 7.88 -43.25
CA VAL A 229 -26.95 8.46 -41.90
C VAL A 229 -28.15 9.36 -41.72
N LEU A 230 -28.87 9.17 -40.61
CA LEU A 230 -30.00 10.01 -40.26
C LEU A 230 -29.49 11.24 -39.49
N LYS A 231 -29.61 12.40 -40.12
CA LYS A 231 -29.25 13.68 -39.53
C LYS A 231 -30.43 14.17 -38.71
N GLY A 232 -30.26 14.32 -37.40
CA GLY A 232 -31.27 14.86 -36.48
C GLY A 232 -31.36 16.38 -36.51
N ALA A 233 -32.05 16.96 -35.53
CA ALA A 233 -32.23 18.40 -35.41
C ALA A 233 -30.90 19.12 -35.19
N CYS A 234 -30.81 20.35 -35.69
CA CYS A 234 -29.68 21.24 -35.43
C CYS A 234 -29.59 21.55 -33.93
N LEU A 235 -28.40 21.31 -33.36
CA LEU A 235 -28.09 21.60 -31.95
C LEU A 235 -27.41 22.97 -31.81
N GLY A 236 -26.88 23.53 -32.90
CA GLY A 236 -26.31 24.87 -32.95
C GLY A 236 -25.46 25.12 -34.19
N HIS A 237 -25.20 26.39 -34.50
CA HIS A 237 -24.33 26.79 -35.60
C HIS A 237 -23.36 27.89 -35.18
N SER A 238 -22.14 27.81 -35.70
CA SER A 238 -21.14 28.87 -35.57
C SER A 238 -21.37 29.95 -36.61
N GLN A 239 -21.02 31.20 -36.28
CA GLN A 239 -21.04 32.34 -37.20
C GLN A 239 -20.13 32.15 -38.43
N ARG A 240 -19.25 31.14 -38.42
CA ARG A 240 -18.35 30.78 -39.54
C ARG A 240 -18.94 29.73 -40.49
N GLY A 241 -20.23 29.41 -40.38
CA GLY A 241 -20.95 28.52 -41.29
C GLY A 241 -20.90 27.02 -40.94
N CYS A 242 -20.32 26.66 -39.79
CA CYS A 242 -20.32 25.27 -39.32
C CYS A 242 -21.58 24.98 -38.51
N ILE A 243 -22.32 23.92 -38.87
CA ILE A 243 -23.58 23.53 -38.21
C ILE A 243 -23.42 22.15 -37.56
N ALA A 244 -23.76 22.04 -36.27
CA ALA A 244 -23.72 20.81 -35.51
C ALA A 244 -25.13 20.21 -35.39
N TYR A 245 -25.25 18.91 -35.65
CA TYR A 245 -26.51 18.18 -35.63
C TYR A 245 -26.45 17.03 -34.63
N ALA A 246 -27.60 16.69 -34.05
CA ALA A 246 -27.73 15.45 -33.30
C ALA A 246 -27.61 14.26 -34.28
N GLY A 247 -26.69 13.33 -34.01
CA GLY A 247 -26.69 12.03 -34.68
C GLY A 247 -27.79 11.15 -34.08
N ILE A 248 -28.60 10.53 -34.94
CA ILE A 248 -29.64 9.55 -34.55
C ILE A 248 -29.34 8.23 -35.24
#